data_AF-A0A1V6HZQ6-F1
#
_entry.id   AF-A0A1V6HZQ6-F1
#
_cell.length_a   1.000
_cell.length_b   1.000
_cell.length_c   1.000
_cell.angle_alpha   90.00
_cell.angle_beta   90.00
_cell.angle_gamma   90.00
#
_symmetry.space_group_name_H-M   'P 1'
#
loop_
_entity.id
_entity.type
_entity.pdbx_description
1 polymer ?
#
loop_
_entity_poly.entity_id
_entity_poly.type
_entity_poly.pdbx_seq_one_letter_code
_entity_poly.pdbx_strand_id
1 'polypeptide(L)' 'MKIIKVQKFGKELNAQEHLLGKHREHCLCWLGCKYFKPNTPENCEVAQKLFQFDIDNGVTTPVWECIKYES' A
#
# COMPACT_ATOMS: atom_id res chain seq x y z
N MET A 1 -2.41 -6.23 22.17
CA MET A 1 -2.63 -5.90 20.75
C MET A 1 -4.08 -5.46 20.59
N LYS A 2 -4.33 -4.21 20.19
CA LYS A 2 -5.69 -3.63 20.07
C LYS A 2 -6.08 -3.52 18.59
N ILE A 3 -7.27 -4.01 18.25
CA ILE A 3 -7.90 -3.80 16.93
C ILE A 3 -8.78 -2.56 17.02
N ILE A 4 -8.66 -1.67 16.04
CA ILE A 4 -9.45 -0.44 15.92
C ILE A 4 -10.15 -0.37 14.56
N LYS A 5 -11.25 0.38 14.51
CA LYS A 5 -11.96 0.71 13.27
C LYS A 5 -11.39 2.00 12.69
N VAL A 6 -11.17 2.04 11.38
CA VAL A 6 -10.68 3.21 10.65
C VAL A 6 -11.48 3.43 9.38
N GLN A 7 -11.69 4.68 9.01
CA GLN A 7 -12.31 5.05 7.73
C GLN A 7 -11.21 5.23 6.68
N LYS A 8 -11.21 4.40 5.63
CA LYS A 8 -10.25 4.45 4.52
C LYS A 8 -10.91 3.96 3.24
N PHE A 9 -10.59 4.56 2.10
CA PHE A 9 -11.18 4.20 0.80
C PHE A 9 -12.71 4.24 0.78
N GLY A 10 -13.32 5.13 1.57
CA GLY A 10 -14.78 5.23 1.72
C GLY A 10 -15.43 4.05 2.48
N LYS A 11 -14.63 3.24 3.17
CA LYS A 11 -15.06 2.02 3.88
C LYS A 11 -14.57 2.02 5.34
N GLU A 12 -15.27 1.29 6.19
CA GLU A 12 -14.80 0.97 7.55
C GLU A 12 -13.91 -0.28 7.52
N LEU A 13 -12.66 -0.14 7.95
CA LEU A 13 -11.67 -1.22 8.02
C LEU A 13 -11.30 -1.51 9.47
N ASN A 14 -10.89 -2.76 9.75
CA ASN A 14 -10.26 -3.13 11.01
C ASN A 14 -8.75 -3.12 10.85
N ALA A 15 -8.04 -2.49 11.79
CA ALA A 15 -6.58 -2.43 11.79
C ALA A 15 -6.02 -2.73 13.19
N GLN A 16 -4.85 -3.38 13.24
CA GLN A 16 -4.06 -3.39 14.46
C GLN A 16 -3.53 -1.96 14.70
N GLU A 17 -3.87 -1.37 15.84
CA GLU A 17 -3.62 0.05 16.12
C GLU A 17 -2.14 0.43 15.92
N HIS A 18 -1.22 -0.40 16.40
CA HIS A 18 0.23 -0.17 16.28
C HIS A 18 0.80 -0.31 14.86
N LEU A 19 0.08 -0.93 13.93
CA LEU A 19 0.51 -1.11 12.53
C LEU A 19 -0.17 -0.13 11.57
N LEU A 20 -1.14 0.66 12.04
CA LEU A 20 -1.86 1.57 11.17
C LEU A 20 -0.89 2.56 10.51
N GLY A 21 -0.89 2.60 9.17
CA GLY A 21 0.00 3.46 8.39
C GLY A 21 1.40 2.89 8.15
N LYS A 22 1.87 1.94 8.97
CA LYS A 22 3.23 1.37 8.92
C LYS A 22 3.57 0.61 7.63
N HIS A 23 2.58 0.21 6.84
CA HIS A 23 2.81 -0.39 5.51
C HIS A 23 3.79 0.41 4.63
N ARG A 24 3.82 1.75 4.71
CA ARG A 24 4.76 2.59 3.94
C ARG A 24 6.21 2.43 4.39
N GLU A 25 6.45 2.08 5.64
CA GLU A 25 7.80 1.85 6.18
C GLU A 25 8.35 0.47 5.80
N HIS A 26 7.50 -0.41 5.26
CA HIS A 26 7.83 -1.81 5.01
C HIS A 26 7.70 -2.22 3.54
N CYS A 27 6.87 -1.52 2.78
CA CYS A 27 6.61 -1.85 1.38
C CYS A 27 7.78 -1.43 0.48
N LEU A 28 8.30 -2.36 -0.32
CA LEU A 28 9.39 -2.13 -1.28
C LEU A 28 9.16 -0.92 -2.18
N CYS A 29 7.90 -0.65 -2.58
CA CYS A 29 7.57 0.54 -3.37
C CYS A 29 7.98 1.84 -2.68
N TRP A 30 7.76 1.95 -1.37
CA TRP A 30 8.08 3.13 -0.57
C TRP A 30 9.54 3.13 -0.07
N LEU A 31 10.20 1.97 -0.07
CA LEU A 31 11.62 1.81 0.28
C LEU A 31 12.58 2.15 -0.88
N GLY A 32 12.25 3.15 -1.69
CA GLY A 32 13.16 3.70 -2.70
C GLY A 32 13.08 3.05 -4.09
N CYS A 33 12.01 2.32 -4.42
CA CYS A 33 11.85 1.80 -5.78
C CYS A 33 11.78 2.94 -6.82
N LYS A 34 12.70 2.97 -7.78
CA LYS A 34 12.78 4.04 -8.80
C LYS A 34 11.56 4.13 -9.73
N TYR A 35 10.80 3.04 -9.83
CA TYR A 35 9.59 2.95 -10.65
C TYR A 35 8.32 3.42 -9.92
N PHE A 36 8.39 3.59 -8.60
CA PHE A 36 7.23 4.01 -7.83
C PHE A 36 7.10 5.54 -7.86
N LYS A 37 6.25 6.03 -8.76
CA LYS A 37 6.01 7.46 -9.02
C LYS A 37 4.51 7.75 -8.89
N PRO A 38 3.93 7.68 -7.67
CA PRO A 38 2.50 7.80 -7.48
C PRO A 38 1.95 9.13 -8.02
N ASN A 39 0.71 9.11 -8.52
CA ASN A 39 0.02 10.25 -9.14
C ASN A 39 0.64 10.78 -10.45
N THR A 40 1.52 10.00 -11.07
CA THR A 40 2.08 10.33 -12.40
C THR A 40 1.70 9.27 -13.43
N PRO A 41 1.65 9.61 -14.73
CA PRO A 41 1.48 8.62 -15.80
C PRO A 41 2.59 7.56 -15.85
N GLU A 42 3.76 7.87 -15.29
CA GLU A 42 4.94 7.00 -15.25
C GLU A 42 4.95 6.06 -14.04
N ASN A 43 3.89 6.04 -13.22
CA ASN A 43 3.83 5.17 -12.05
C ASN A 43 3.92 3.69 -12.44
N CYS A 44 4.56 2.90 -11.58
CA CYS A 44 4.62 1.45 -11.74
C CYS A 44 3.20 0.86 -11.87
N GLU A 45 2.93 0.22 -13.00
CA GLU A 45 1.63 -0.41 -13.31
C GLU A 45 1.24 -1.46 -12.26
N VAL A 46 2.20 -2.22 -11.72
CA VAL A 46 1.94 -3.23 -10.67
C VAL A 46 1.48 -2.55 -9.39
N ALA A 47 2.18 -1.50 -8.96
CA ALA A 47 1.79 -0.73 -7.78
C ALA A 47 0.43 -0.05 -7.97
N GLN A 48 0.14 0.45 -9.17
CA GLN A 48 -1.16 1.04 -9.49
C GLN A 48 -2.30 0.02 -9.41
N LYS A 49 -2.13 -1.16 -10.02
CA LYS A 49 -3.13 -2.24 -9.97
C LYS A 49 -3.36 -2.73 -8.53
N LEU A 50 -2.30 -2.86 -7.75
CA LEU A 50 -2.40 -3.26 -6.35
C LEU A 50 -3.11 -2.19 -5.50
N PHE A 51 -2.83 -0.91 -5.73
CA PHE A 51 -3.53 0.19 -5.05
C PHE A 51 -5.02 0.22 -5.41
N GLN A 52 -5.38 -0.07 -6.68
CA GLN A 52 -6.78 -0.20 -7.07
C GLN A 52 -7.45 -1.39 -6.37
N PHE A 53 -6.77 -2.54 -6.28
CA PHE A 53 -7.25 -3.70 -5.53
C PHE A 53 -7.48 -3.38 -4.04
N ASP A 54 -6.58 -2.62 -3.41
CA ASP A 54 -6.71 -2.16 -2.03
C ASP A 54 -7.97 -1.29 -1.83
N ILE A 55 -8.25 -0.37 -2.75
CA ILE A 55 -9.46 0.46 -2.75
C ILE A 55 -10.71 -0.41 -2.91
N ASP A 56 -10.72 -1.26 -3.95
CA ASP A 56 -11.88 -2.06 -4.34
C ASP A 56 -12.27 -3.08 -3.27
N ASN A 57 -11.30 -3.60 -2.51
CA ASN A 57 -11.54 -4.64 -1.50
C ASN A 57 -11.45 -4.12 -0.07
N GLY A 58 -11.07 -2.85 0.15
CA GLY A 58 -10.96 -2.30 1.50
C GLY A 58 -9.83 -2.95 2.30
N VAL A 59 -8.67 -3.15 1.68
CA VAL A 59 -7.49 -3.74 2.32
C VAL A 59 -6.30 -2.79 2.24
N THR A 60 -5.17 -3.13 2.84
CA THR A 60 -3.92 -2.37 2.65
C THR A 60 -2.79 -3.37 2.55
N THR A 61 -2.18 -3.45 1.37
CA THR A 61 -1.16 -4.45 1.09
C THR A 61 0.22 -3.81 1.03
N PRO A 62 1.20 -4.33 1.80
CA PRO A 62 2.60 -4.06 1.53
C PRO A 62 3.11 -4.96 0.40
N VAL A 63 4.02 -4.44 -0.43
CA VAL A 63 4.79 -5.23 -1.38
C VAL A 63 6.08 -5.67 -0.69
N TRP A 64 6.18 -6.97 -0.40
CA TRP A 64 7.38 -7.55 0.22
C TRP A 64 8.38 -8.06 -0.80
N GLU A 65 7.91 -8.49 -1.97
CA GLU A 65 8.70 -9.05 -3.06
C GLU A 65 8.16 -8.52 -4.39
N CYS A 66 9.03 -8.17 -5.33
CA CYS A 66 8.61 -7.61 -6.61
C CYS A 66 9.67 -7.87 -7.69
N ILE A 67 9.27 -8.47 -8.81
CA ILE A 67 10.16 -8.73 -9.96
C ILE A 67 10.65 -7.47 -10.67
N LYS A 68 9.96 -6.34 -10.47
CA LYS A 68 10.32 -5.03 -11.05
C LYS A 68 11.07 -4.13 -10.05
N TYR A 69 11.37 -4.60 -8.85
CA TYR A 69 12.04 -3.75 -7.86
C TYR A 69 13.44 -3.37 -8.34
N GLU A 70 13.73 -2.08 -8.30
CA GLU A 70 15.04 -1.51 -8.54
C GLU A 70 15.18 -0.25 -7.69
N SER A 71 16.25 -0.19 -6.90
CA SER A 71 16.57 0.91 -5.97
C SER A 71 17.34 2.03 -6.65
#